data_AF-A0A420F899-F1
#
_entry.id   AF-A0A420F899-F1
#
_cell.length_a   1.000
_cell.length_b   1.000
_cell.length_c   1.000
_cell.angle_alpha   90.00
_cell.angle_beta   90.00
_cell.angle_gamma   90.00
#
_symmetry.space_group_name_H-M   'P 1'
#
loop_
_entity.id
_entity.type
_entity.pdbx_description
1 polymer ?
#
loop_
_entity_poly.entity_id
_entity_poly.type
_entity_poly.pdbx_seq_one_letter_code
_entity_poly.pdbx_strand_id
1 'polypeptide(L)' 'MTTTRVGRPVLDEEDLRLLRLLAAGLPVETVARRLGLSERTVRRRVRAVCDRLGVTAPIQAVVWAARRGLL' A
#
# COMPACT_ATOMS: atom_id res chain seq x y z
N MET A 1 -20.82 24.99 14.45
CA MET A 1 -21.14 23.55 14.60
C MET A 1 -21.32 23.01 13.18
N THR A 2 -20.54 22.07 12.63
CA THR A 2 -19.69 21.00 13.17
C THR A 2 -18.54 20.74 12.18
N THR A 3 -17.29 20.91 12.62
CA THR A 3 -16.12 20.43 11.86
C THR A 3 -16.05 18.91 11.98
N THR A 4 -16.44 18.20 10.93
CA THR A 4 -16.17 16.76 10.79
C THR A 4 -14.68 16.57 10.59
N ARG A 5 -13.97 16.15 11.63
CA ARG A 5 -12.58 15.68 11.50
C ARG A 5 -12.62 14.32 10.80
N VAL A 6 -12.52 14.33 9.47
CA VAL A 6 -12.32 13.10 8.69
C VAL A 6 -11.00 12.48 9.16
N GLY A 7 -11.08 11.34 9.86
CA GLY A 7 -9.90 10.59 10.26
C GLY A 7 -9.09 10.22 9.02
N ARG A 8 -7.80 10.56 9.00
CA ARG A 8 -6.95 10.29 7.85
C ARG A 8 -6.99 8.77 7.56
N PRO A 9 -7.26 8.36 6.31
CA PRO A 9 -7.28 6.93 5.99
C PRO A 9 -5.92 6.31 6.29
N VAL A 10 -5.94 5.06 6.74
CA VAL A 10 -4.72 4.31 7.13
C VAL A 10 -3.75 4.18 5.94
N LEU A 11 -4.30 4.06 4.74
CA LEU A 11 -3.59 4.00 3.47
C LEU A 11 -4.04 5.15 2.57
N ASP A 12 -3.10 5.78 1.87
CA ASP A 12 -3.42 6.74 0.80
C ASP A 12 -3.62 6.03 -0.55
N GLU A 13 -4.02 6.78 -1.57
CA GLU A 13 -4.28 6.23 -2.92
C GLU A 13 -3.04 5.60 -3.54
N GLU A 14 -1.86 6.17 -3.28
CA GLU A 14 -0.59 5.68 -3.78
C GLU A 14 -0.19 4.35 -3.10
N ASP A 15 -0.48 4.18 -1.81
CA ASP A 15 -0.34 2.92 -1.09
C ASP A 15 -1.27 1.85 -1.67
N LEU A 16 -2.53 2.21 -1.96
CA LEU A 16 -3.47 1.29 -2.59
C LEU A 16 -3.02 0.90 -4.01
N ARG A 17 -2.50 1.86 -4.78
CA ARG A 17 -1.96 1.60 -6.12
C ARG A 17 -0.76 0.65 -6.07
N LEU A 18 0.14 0.84 -5.11
CA LEU A 18 1.23 -0.08 -4.81
C LEU A 18 0.71 -1.49 -4.48
N LEU A 19 -0.25 -1.60 -3.56
CA LEU A 19 -0.80 -2.90 -3.15
C LEU A 19 -1.53 -3.62 -4.29
N ARG A 20 -2.21 -2.92 -5.20
CA ARG A 20 -2.83 -3.51 -6.41
C ARG A 20 -1.79 -4.14 -7.33
N LEU A 21 -0.66 -3.45 -7.54
CA LEU A 21 0.41 -3.98 -8.38
C LEU A 21 1.08 -5.21 -7.76
N LEU A 22 1.25 -5.20 -6.43
CA LEU A 22 1.75 -6.38 -5.70
C LEU A 22 0.74 -7.54 -5.71
N ALA A 23 -0.57 -7.25 -5.60
CA ALA A 23 -1.63 -8.23 -5.68
C ALA A 23 -1.69 -8.93 -7.05
N ALA A 24 -1.31 -8.23 -8.11
CA ALA A 24 -1.15 -8.79 -9.46
C ALA A 24 0.09 -9.70 -9.61
N GLY A 25 0.85 -9.95 -8.54
CA GLY A 25 2.03 -10.82 -8.55
C GLY A 25 3.25 -10.20 -9.24
N LEU A 26 3.26 -8.87 -9.44
CA LEU A 26 4.36 -8.21 -10.12
C LEU A 26 5.60 -8.11 -9.22
N PRO A 27 6.81 -8.34 -9.77
CA PRO A 27 8.05 -8.16 -9.02
C PRO A 27 8.28 -6.67 -8.69
N VAL A 28 9.00 -6.42 -7.60
CA VAL A 28 9.23 -5.06 -7.07
C VAL A 28 9.84 -4.10 -8.10
N GLU A 29 10.75 -4.58 -8.95
CA GLU A 29 11.31 -3.84 -10.08
C GLU A 29 10.26 -3.35 -11.08
N THR A 30 9.26 -4.20 -11.40
CA THR A 30 8.17 -3.84 -12.32
C THR A 30 7.21 -2.87 -11.65
N VAL A 31 6.91 -3.06 -10.36
CA VAL A 31 6.12 -2.12 -9.57
C VAL A 31 6.78 -0.75 -9.54
N ALA A 32 8.09 -0.69 -9.28
CA ALA A 32 8.87 0.54 -9.25
C ALA A 32 8.78 1.30 -10.57
N ARG A 33 9.01 0.60 -11.69
CA ARG A 33 8.86 1.17 -13.05
C ARG A 33 7.46 1.72 -13.31
N ARG A 34 6.40 0.98 -12.93
CA ARG A 34 5.00 1.41 -13.16
C ARG A 34 4.59 2.61 -12.32
N LEU A 35 5.22 2.81 -11.15
CA LEU A 35 4.97 3.95 -10.26
C LEU A 35 5.93 5.12 -10.53
N GLY A 36 6.91 4.99 -11.43
CA GLY A 36 7.94 6.01 -11.63
C GLY A 36 8.87 6.18 -10.42
N LEU A 37 9.10 5.11 -9.65
CA LEU A 37 9.88 5.10 -8.43
C LEU A 37 11.12 4.21 -8.55
N SER A 38 12.08 4.37 -7.65
CA SER A 38 13.15 3.39 -7.45
C SER A 38 12.65 2.17 -6.67
N GLU A 39 13.26 1.00 -6.87
CA GLU A 39 12.97 -0.19 -6.05
C GLU A 39 13.15 0.06 -4.55
N ARG A 40 14.18 0.84 -4.17
CA ARG A 40 14.43 1.23 -2.78
C ARG A 40 13.25 2.01 -2.22
N THR A 41 12.68 2.93 -3.00
CA THR A 41 11.49 3.70 -2.61
C THR A 41 10.28 2.78 -2.44
N VAL A 42 10.07 1.85 -3.37
CA VAL A 42 8.97 0.87 -3.27
C VAL A 42 9.12 0.02 -2.01
N ARG A 43 10.30 -0.58 -1.75
CA ARG A 43 10.54 -1.38 -0.53
C ARG A 43 10.32 -0.58 0.74
N ARG A 44 10.77 0.68 0.79
CA ARG A 44 10.51 1.58 1.92
C ARG A 44 9.02 1.84 2.11
N ARG A 45 8.29 2.08 1.02
CA ARG A 45 6.84 2.33 1.06
C ARG A 45 6.07 1.10 1.51
N VAL A 46 6.40 -0.08 0.99
CA VAL A 46 5.85 -1.37 1.44
C VAL A 46 6.07 -1.56 2.93
N ARG A 47 7.29 -1.30 3.44
CA ARG A 47 7.56 -1.40 4.88
C ARG A 47 6.70 -0.43 5.70
N ALA A 48 6.59 0.82 5.28
CA ALA A 48 5.75 1.81 5.94
C ALA A 48 4.24 1.45 5.88
N VAL A 49 3.78 0.79 4.82
CA VAL A 49 2.43 0.23 4.74
C VAL A 49 2.28 -0.92 5.74
N CYS A 50 3.22 -1.86 5.76
CA CYS A 50 3.20 -2.97 6.71
C CYS A 50 3.16 -2.49 8.17
N ASP A 51 4.03 -1.53 8.53
CA ASP A 51 4.10 -0.95 9.86
C ASP A 51 2.76 -0.29 10.28
N ARG A 52 2.13 0.46 9.36
CA ARG A 52 0.82 1.09 9.61
C ARG A 52 -0.33 0.08 9.76
N LEU A 53 -0.23 -1.06 9.08
CA LEU A 53 -1.23 -2.13 9.13
C LEU A 53 -0.98 -3.15 10.26
N GLY A 54 0.17 -3.07 10.94
CA GLY A 54 0.58 -4.03 11.96
C GLY A 54 0.86 -5.42 11.40
N VAL A 55 1.31 -5.51 10.14
CA VAL A 55 1.64 -6.77 9.47
C VAL A 55 3.13 -6.85 9.18
N THR A 56 3.67 -8.05 9.00
CA THR A 56 5.11 -8.28 8.84
C THR A 56 5.52 -8.59 7.40
N ALA A 57 4.56 -8.99 6.56
CA ALA A 57 4.84 -9.37 5.17
C ALA A 57 3.97 -8.57 4.16
N PRO A 58 4.51 -8.22 2.98
CA PRO A 58 3.77 -7.50 1.95
C PRO A 58 2.48 -8.21 1.52
N ILE A 59 2.52 -9.54 1.45
CA ILE A 59 1.34 -10.35 1.12
C ILE A 59 0.22 -10.20 2.18
N GLN A 60 0.57 -10.02 3.46
CA GLN A 60 -0.42 -9.75 4.50
C GLN A 60 -1.07 -8.36 4.32
N ALA A 61 -0.31 -7.36 3.87
CA ALA A 61 -0.85 -6.04 3.53
C ALA A 61 -1.81 -6.11 2.34
N VAL A 62 -1.48 -6.89 1.31
CA VAL A 62 -2.38 -7.17 0.18
C VAL A 62 -3.66 -7.85 0.64
N VAL A 63 -3.57 -8.91 1.44
CA VAL A 63 -4.73 -9.62 2.00
C VAL A 63 -5.59 -8.70 2.86
N TRP A 64 -4.97 -7.83 3.67
CA TRP A 64 -5.66 -6.84 4.48
C TRP A 64 -6.50 -5.88 3.65
N ALA A 65 -5.96 -5.41 2.51
CA ALA A 65 -6.64 -4.50 1.59
C ALA A 65 -7.77 -5.21 0.81
N ALA A 66 -7.52 -6.44 0.34
CA ALA A 66 -8.51 -7.26 -0.35
C ALA A 66 -9.75 -7.53 0.53
N ARG A 67 -9.54 -7.93 1.79
CA ARG A 67 -10.62 -8.19 2.76
C ARG A 67 -11.50 -6.97 3.07
N ARG A 68 -11.03 -5.77 2.73
CA ARG A 68 -11.73 -4.49 2.95
C ARG A 68 -12.30 -3.89 1.67
N GLY A 69 -12.17 -4.58 0.53
CA GLY A 69 -12.64 -4.08 -0.76
C GLY A 69 -11.85 -2.87 -1.27
N LEU A 70 -10.57 -2.76 -0.91
CA LEU A 70 -9.72 -1.61 -1.25
C LEU A 70 -8.82 -1.82 -2.48
N LEU A 71 -8.81 -3.03 -3.05
CA LEU A 71 -8.03 -3.38 -4.25
C LEU A 71 -8.88 -3.26 -5.50
#